data_AF-A0A929DGA9-F1
#
_entry.id   AF-A0A929DGA9-F1
#
_cell.length_a   1.000
_cell.length_b   1.000
_cell.length_c   1.000
_cell.angle_alpha   90.00
_cell.angle_beta   90.00
_cell.angle_gamma   90.00
#
_symmetry.space_group_name_H-M   'P 1'
#
loop_
_entity.id
_entity.type
_entity.pdbx_description
1 polymer ?
#
loop_
_entity_poly.entity_id
_entity_poly.type
_entity_poly.pdbx_seq_one_letter_code
_entity_poly.pdbx_strand_id
1 'polypeptide(L)'
;SKAGNHLSGQLVRSGTSVSLNYGEAQSTESRKDFIHKMKVILKELRETFVCLKIIHLSKLYKTEKKIIKAKKENNELISIFVKSIETTKNNLQS
;
A
#
# COMPACT_ATOMS: atom_id res chain seq x y z
N SER A 1 11.27 -22.01 -0.95
CA SER A 1 10.09 -22.89 -1.09
C SER A 1 9.14 -22.28 -2.13
N LYS A 2 8.28 -23.07 -2.78
CA LYS A 2 7.29 -22.55 -3.76
C LYS A 2 6.41 -21.45 -3.14
N ALA A 3 5.95 -21.66 -1.90
CA ALA A 3 5.17 -20.68 -1.14
C ALA A 3 5.93 -19.37 -0.90
N GLY A 4 7.21 -19.44 -0.52
CA GLY A 4 8.06 -18.26 -0.32
C GLY A 4 8.26 -17.45 -1.61
N ASN A 5 8.48 -18.13 -2.75
CA ASN A 5 8.63 -17.46 -4.04
C ASN A 5 7.32 -16.77 -4.48
N HIS A 6 6.18 -17.43 -4.26
CA HIS A 6 4.87 -16.85 -4.56
C HIS A 6 4.62 -15.58 -3.74
N LEU A 7 4.82 -15.64 -2.41
CA LEU A 7 4.64 -14.49 -1.52
C LEU A 7 5.60 -13.35 -1.84
N SER A 8 6.86 -13.66 -2.18
CA SER A 8 7.82 -12.63 -2.59
C SER A 8 7.38 -11.94 -3.89
N GLY A 9 6.84 -12.70 -4.85
CA GLY A 9 6.32 -12.14 -6.10
C GLY A 9 5.12 -11.22 -5.87
N GLN A 10 4.18 -11.63 -5.02
CA GLN A 10 3.03 -10.79 -4.64
C GLN A 10 3.48 -9.52 -3.93
N LEU A 11 4.39 -9.63 -2.96
CA LEU A 11 4.90 -8.48 -2.20
C LEU A 11 5.59 -7.44 -3.11
N VAL A 12 6.41 -7.90 -4.06
CA VAL A 12 7.07 -7.01 -5.02
C VAL A 12 6.04 -6.33 -5.92
N ARG A 13 5.09 -7.09 -6.47
CA ARG A 13 4.04 -6.51 -7.32
C ARG A 13 3.20 -5.48 -6.58
N SER A 14 2.61 -5.86 -5.43
CA SER A 14 1.71 -4.98 -4.69
C SER A 14 2.48 -3.76 -4.14
N GLY A 15 3.69 -3.97 -3.61
CA GLY A 15 4.51 -2.89 -3.06
C GLY A 15 4.98 -1.88 -4.10
N THR A 16 5.41 -2.33 -5.28
CA THR A 16 5.87 -1.42 -6.36
C THR A 16 4.70 -0.72 -7.04
N SER A 17 3.54 -1.38 -7.16
CA SER A 17 2.36 -0.77 -7.79
C SER A 17 1.90 0.51 -7.09
N VAL A 18 2.15 0.67 -5.79
CA VAL A 18 1.83 1.87 -5.00
C VAL A 18 2.49 3.11 -5.59
N SER A 19 3.80 3.04 -5.88
CA SER A 19 4.55 4.17 -6.44
C SER A 19 4.09 4.51 -7.86
N LEU A 20 3.78 3.51 -8.69
CA LEU A 20 3.31 3.71 -10.05
C LEU A 20 1.93 4.39 -10.06
N ASN A 21 0.97 3.85 -9.28
CA ASN A 21 -0.36 4.45 -9.16
C ASN A 21 -0.32 5.85 -8.52
N TYR A 22 0.63 6.11 -7.63
CA TYR A 22 0.80 7.46 -7.07
C TYR A 22 1.26 8.47 -8.13
N GLY A 23 2.18 8.09 -9.01
CA GLY A 23 2.57 8.91 -10.16
C GLY A 23 1.36 9.27 -11.04
N GLU A 24 0.49 8.31 -11.32
CA GLU A 24 -0.77 8.57 -12.05
C GLU A 24 -1.71 9.49 -11.28
N ALA A 25 -1.85 9.29 -9.96
CA ALA A 25 -2.68 10.12 -9.10
C ALA A 25 -2.22 11.60 -9.12
N GLN A 26 -0.93 11.87 -9.27
CA GLN A 26 -0.41 13.24 -9.35
C GLN A 26 -0.78 13.96 -10.65
N SER A 27 -1.15 13.23 -11.70
CA SER A 27 -1.49 13.79 -13.02
C SER A 27 -3.00 13.80 -13.31
N THR A 28 -3.85 13.53 -12.32
CA THR A 28 -5.31 13.49 -12.54
C THR A 28 -5.91 14.87 -12.78
N GLU A 29 -6.86 14.96 -13.71
CA GLU A 29 -7.53 16.22 -14.09
C GLU A 29 -8.68 16.62 -13.16
N SER A 30 -9.09 15.74 -12.24
CA SER A 30 -10.17 16.03 -11.30
C SER A 30 -9.93 15.47 -9.90
N ARG A 31 -10.47 16.16 -8.89
CA ARG A 31 -10.45 15.68 -7.50
C ARG A 31 -11.14 14.32 -7.33
N LYS A 32 -12.17 14.01 -8.15
CA LYS A 32 -12.86 12.72 -8.12
C LYS A 32 -11.97 11.59 -8.63
N ASP A 33 -11.24 11.83 -9.71
CA ASP A 33 -10.29 10.88 -10.28
C ASP A 33 -9.08 10.68 -9.35
N PHE A 34 -8.54 11.76 -8.77
CA PHE A 34 -7.55 11.68 -7.69
C PHE A 34 -7.99 10.72 -6.57
N ILE A 35 -9.21 10.91 -6.03
CA ILE A 35 -9.74 10.03 -4.99
C ILE A 35 -9.86 8.59 -5.47
N HIS A 36 -10.26 8.36 -6.73
CA HIS A 36 -10.35 7.02 -7.30
C HIS A 36 -8.97 6.34 -7.35
N LYS A 37 -7.96 7.00 -7.90
CA LYS A 37 -6.57 6.50 -7.95
C LYS A 37 -5.99 6.26 -6.56
N MET A 38 -6.23 7.15 -5.61
CA MET A 38 -5.79 6.98 -4.22
C MET A 38 -6.44 5.77 -3.54
N LYS A 39 -7.69 5.43 -3.89
CA LYS A 39 -8.33 4.18 -3.41
C LYS A 39 -7.68 2.93 -3.99
N VAL A 40 -7.21 2.96 -5.24
CA VAL A 40 -6.43 1.87 -5.84
C VAL A 40 -5.13 1.68 -5.05
N ILE A 41 -4.41 2.78 -4.77
CA ILE A 41 -3.20 2.73 -3.93
C ILE A 41 -3.47 2.09 -2.56
N LEU A 42 -4.56 2.47 -1.89
CA LEU A 42 -4.94 1.87 -0.62
C LEU A 42 -5.22 0.36 -0.71
N LYS A 43 -5.77 -0.12 -1.83
CA LYS A 43 -5.96 -1.56 -2.06
C LYS A 43 -4.61 -2.28 -2.11
N GLU A 44 -3.66 -1.74 -2.87
CA GLU A 44 -2.32 -2.32 -3.03
C GLU A 44 -1.49 -2.29 -1.74
N LEU A 45 -1.60 -1.21 -0.94
CA LEU A 45 -0.99 -1.14 0.38
C LEU A 45 -1.58 -2.16 1.36
N ARG A 46 -2.89 -2.43 1.30
CA ARG A 46 -3.53 -3.45 2.14
C ARG A 46 -3.12 -4.86 1.73
N GLU A 47 -3.00 -5.13 0.43
CA GLU A 47 -2.48 -6.40 -0.08
C GLU A 47 -1.02 -6.62 0.35
N THR A 48 -0.19 -5.57 0.24
CA THR A 48 1.19 -5.56 0.75
C THR A 48 1.23 -5.86 2.25
N PHE A 49 0.34 -5.23 3.04
CA PHE A 49 0.26 -5.49 4.48
C PHE A 49 -0.09 -6.95 4.81
N VAL A 50 -1.04 -7.54 4.06
CA VAL A 50 -1.44 -8.94 4.22
C VAL A 50 -0.27 -9.86 3.89
N CYS A 51 0.46 -9.61 2.79
CA CYS A 51 1.67 -10.37 2.45
C CYS A 51 2.71 -10.31 3.58
N LEU A 52 2.98 -9.11 4.13
CA LEU A 52 3.89 -8.93 5.25
C LEU A 52 3.42 -9.67 6.53
N LYS A 53 2.11 -9.72 6.79
CA LYS A 53 1.55 -10.51 7.90
C LYS A 53 1.76 -12.00 7.70
N ILE A 54 1.51 -12.52 6.50
CA ILE A 54 1.70 -13.95 6.19
C ILE A 54 3.19 -14.32 6.32
N ILE A 55 4.08 -13.49 5.78
CA ILE A 55 5.53 -13.68 5.89
C ILE A 55 5.97 -13.69 7.37
N HIS A 56 5.43 -12.79 8.19
CA HIS A 56 5.72 -12.73 9.63
C HIS A 56 5.22 -13.99 10.35
N LEU A 57 3.96 -14.38 10.18
CA LEU A 57 3.39 -15.56 10.85
C LEU A 57 4.06 -16.87 10.41
N SER A 58 4.47 -16.95 9.14
CA SER A 58 5.14 -18.13 8.58
C SER A 58 6.64 -18.16 8.87
N LYS A 59 7.18 -17.18 9.61
CA LYS A 59 8.63 -17.03 9.88
C LYS A 59 9.50 -17.01 8.62
N LEU A 60 8.98 -16.48 7.49
CA LEU A 60 9.65 -16.43 6.19
C LEU A 60 10.55 -15.19 6.04
N TYR A 61 11.35 -14.89 7.06
CA TYR A 61 12.24 -13.73 7.08
C TYR A 61 13.56 -14.05 7.80
N LYS A 62 14.62 -13.33 7.45
CA LYS A 62 15.93 -13.48 8.13
C LYS A 62 15.98 -12.79 9.49
N THR A 63 15.26 -11.67 9.64
CA THR A 63 15.27 -10.88 10.88
C THR A 63 13.89 -10.30 11.13
N GLU A 64 13.33 -10.59 12.30
CA GLU A 64 11.98 -10.13 12.68
C GLU A 64 11.89 -8.59 12.70
N LYS A 65 12.94 -7.92 13.15
CA LYS A 65 13.04 -6.46 13.14
C LYS A 65 12.70 -5.84 11.78
N LYS A 66 13.13 -6.47 10.68
CA LYS A 66 12.85 -5.97 9.33
C LYS A 66 11.38 -6.09 8.97
N ILE A 67 10.74 -7.22 9.32
CA ILE A 67 9.32 -7.42 9.00
C ILE A 67 8.41 -6.54 9.85
N ILE A 68 8.74 -6.34 11.12
CA ILE A 68 8.04 -5.41 12.00
C ILE A 68 8.16 -3.98 11.47
N LYS A 69 9.38 -3.56 11.09
CA LYS A 69 9.61 -2.24 10.50
C LYS A 69 8.79 -2.04 9.22
N ALA A 70 8.84 -2.98 8.28
CA ALA A 70 8.10 -2.90 7.03
C ALA A 70 6.56 -2.84 7.25
N LYS A 71 6.04 -3.63 8.20
CA LYS A 71 4.61 -3.58 8.57
C LYS A 71 4.22 -2.20 9.12
N LYS A 72 5.05 -1.63 9.98
CA LYS A 72 4.84 -0.29 10.55
C LYS A 72 4.81 0.76 9.45
N GLU A 73 5.85 0.81 8.61
CA GLU A 73 5.95 1.77 7.49
C GLU A 73 4.77 1.64 6.53
N ASN A 74 4.36 0.42 6.16
CA ASN A 74 3.20 0.22 5.31
C ASN A 74 1.90 0.74 5.94
N ASN A 75 1.73 0.62 7.27
CA ASN A 75 0.55 1.13 7.96
C ASN A 75 0.57 2.67 8.09
N GLU A 76 1.75 3.27 8.23
CA GLU A 76 1.94 4.72 8.16
C GLU A 76 1.54 5.24 6.78
N LEU A 77 1.98 4.57 5.70
CA LEU A 77 1.52 4.88 4.33
C LEU A 77 -0.01 4.79 4.23
N ILE A 78 -0.63 3.69 4.65
CA ILE A 78 -2.11 3.56 4.66
C ILE A 78 -2.75 4.77 5.33
N SER A 79 -2.23 5.21 6.49
CA SER A 79 -2.76 6.34 7.23
C SER A 79 -2.64 7.66 6.45
N ILE A 80 -1.50 7.89 5.81
CA ILE A 80 -1.26 9.06 4.94
C ILE A 80 -2.25 9.09 3.77
N PHE A 81 -2.39 7.97 3.06
CA PHE A 81 -3.28 7.87 1.89
C PHE A 81 -4.75 8.01 2.27
N VAL A 82 -5.19 7.43 3.40
CA VAL A 82 -6.53 7.66 3.95
C VAL A 82 -6.74 9.14 4.24
N LYS A 83 -5.79 9.79 4.92
CA LYS A 83 -5.95 11.20 5.28
C LYS A 83 -6.00 12.12 4.07
N SER A 84 -5.19 11.84 3.04
CA SER A 84 -5.21 12.57 1.78
C SER A 84 -6.59 12.49 1.10
N ILE A 85 -7.21 11.30 1.06
CA ILE A 85 -8.56 11.12 0.53
C ILE A 85 -9.60 11.92 1.32
N GLU A 86 -9.54 11.89 2.65
CA GLU A 86 -10.45 12.67 3.50
C GLU A 86 -10.36 14.17 3.23
N THR A 87 -9.13 14.70 3.18
CA THR A 87 -8.89 16.12 2.88
C THR A 87 -9.46 16.51 1.52
N THR A 88 -9.20 15.72 0.47
CA THR A 88 -9.73 16.01 -0.88
C THR A 88 -11.25 15.92 -0.94
N LYS A 89 -11.88 15.00 -0.18
CA LYS A 89 -13.34 14.90 -0.09
C LYS A 89 -13.97 16.11 0.60
N ASN A 90 -13.38 16.57 1.71
CA ASN A 90 -13.87 17.74 2.42
C ASN A 90 -13.83 18.99 1.52
N ASN A 91 -12.74 19.16 0.77
CA ASN A 91 -12.57 20.26 -0.21
C ASN A 91 -13.49 20.17 -1.44
N LEU A 92 -14.19 19.04 -1.64
CA LEU A 92 -15.21 18.89 -2.68
C LEU A 92 -16.61 19.25 -2.18
N GLN A 93 -16.82 19.24 -0.86
CA GLN A 93 -18.11 19.51 -0.21
C GLN A 93 -18.22 20.95 0.30
N SER A 94 -17.09 21.63 0.48
CA SER A 94 -16.95 23.08 0.65
C SER A 94 -17.08 23.82 -0.67
#